data_AF-A0A9P5A5Q9-F1
#
_entry.id   AF-A0A9P5A5Q9-F1
#
_cell.length_a   1.000
_cell.length_b   1.000
_cell.length_c   1.000
_cell.angle_alpha   90.00
_cell.angle_beta   90.00
_cell.angle_gamma   90.00
#
_symmetry.space_group_name_H-M   'P 1'
#
loop_
_entity.id
_entity.type
_entity.pdbx_description
1 polymer ?
#
loop_
_entity_poly.entity_id
_entity_poly.type
_entity_poly.pdbx_seq_one_letter_code
_entity_poly.pdbx_strand_id
1 'polypeptide(L)'
;MPLAEATVEDHLATSSDHFTLSLTLPDIRPAPIQPGKVRVITEDELKRFIEIVELGATRIPLVDSIPAELDELASTLVNLLTSAAKAAGRPTRKGARTAPWWTKECAGAAASFRAIRRLYPLGFNQDVQIAKRDFHRVIRRAKRLYWRNLINSFTDSSAIFKAVRWLKSPGPFQPPPLQVGDVVYETQLDKANALRRAILERRTADDDIENPWIPVSFPRSIPFLLEISLEEAQYATLYTGNTSPGSDNITVDLLKA
;
A
#
# COMPACT_ATOMS: atom_id res chain seq x y z
N MET A 1 18.19 -25.35 -18.95
CA MET A 1 18.04 -24.11 -19.72
C MET A 1 19.42 -23.69 -20.18
N PRO A 2 19.69 -23.55 -21.49
CA PRO A 2 20.99 -23.07 -21.95
C PRO A 2 21.20 -21.64 -21.43
N LEU A 3 22.42 -21.31 -20.99
CA LEU A 3 22.83 -19.97 -20.52
C LEU A 3 22.28 -19.49 -19.15
N ALA A 4 21.70 -20.36 -18.31
CA ALA A 4 21.43 -20.02 -16.91
C ALA A 4 22.74 -20.09 -16.10
N GLU A 5 23.08 -19.03 -15.37
CA GLU A 5 24.27 -18.98 -14.51
C GLU A 5 23.85 -18.82 -13.04
N ALA A 6 24.60 -19.47 -12.16
CA ALA A 6 24.43 -19.39 -10.72
C ALA A 6 25.73 -18.91 -10.09
N THR A 7 25.72 -17.74 -9.45
CA THR A 7 26.86 -17.16 -8.75
C THR A 7 26.59 -17.08 -7.26
N VAL A 8 27.62 -17.31 -6.44
CA VAL A 8 27.52 -17.07 -5.00
C VAL A 8 27.69 -15.58 -4.74
N GLU A 9 26.67 -14.94 -4.20
CA GLU A 9 26.69 -13.51 -3.88
C GLU A 9 27.13 -13.27 -2.43
N ASP A 10 28.44 -13.21 -2.22
CA ASP A 10 29.01 -12.97 -0.89
C ASP A 10 28.63 -11.63 -0.28
N HIS A 11 28.30 -10.64 -1.11
CA HIS A 11 27.84 -9.34 -0.63
C HIS A 11 26.42 -9.38 -0.03
N LEU A 12 25.65 -10.43 -0.35
CA LEU A 12 24.31 -10.72 0.19
C LEU A 12 24.34 -11.73 1.35
N ALA A 13 25.50 -11.99 1.92
CA ALA A 13 25.66 -12.90 3.06
C ALA A 13 24.80 -12.48 4.25
N THR A 14 23.88 -13.37 4.65
CA THR A 14 22.94 -13.17 5.76
C THR A 14 23.47 -13.68 7.10
N SER A 15 24.77 -13.95 7.22
CA SER A 15 25.44 -14.58 8.37
C SER A 15 24.94 -15.99 8.74
N SER A 16 24.08 -16.62 7.92
CA SER A 16 23.79 -18.06 7.99
C SER A 16 25.00 -18.88 7.52
N ASP A 17 24.96 -20.16 7.83
CA ASP A 17 25.73 -21.23 7.17
C ASP A 17 25.35 -21.47 5.69
N HIS A 18 24.25 -20.89 5.23
CA HIS A 18 23.84 -20.94 3.82
C HIS A 18 24.54 -19.85 2.97
N PHE A 19 24.82 -20.20 1.71
CA PHE A 19 25.30 -19.27 0.70
C PHE A 19 24.11 -18.67 -0.06
N THR A 20 24.13 -17.35 -0.25
CA THR A 20 23.14 -16.69 -1.11
C THR A 20 23.56 -16.91 -2.56
N LEU A 21 22.71 -17.57 -3.34
CA LEU A 21 22.92 -17.77 -4.77
C LEU A 21 22.14 -16.71 -5.56
N SER A 22 22.80 -16.04 -6.49
CA SER A 22 22.15 -15.26 -7.54
C SER A 22 22.02 -16.16 -8.77
N LEU A 23 20.81 -16.18 -9.32
CA LEU A 23 20.49 -16.94 -10.52
C LEU A 23 20.19 -15.93 -11.62
N THR A 24 21.02 -15.91 -12.66
CA THR A 24 20.77 -15.12 -13.86
C THR A 24 20.11 -16.01 -14.90
N LEU A 25 18.89 -15.64 -15.27
CA LEU A 25 18.06 -16.38 -16.22
C LEU A 25 17.82 -15.47 -17.43
N PRO A 26 18.36 -15.80 -18.62
CA PRO A 26 18.48 -14.88 -19.75
C PRO A 26 17.14 -14.50 -20.40
N ASP A 27 16.06 -15.22 -20.10
CA ASP A 27 14.76 -15.06 -20.77
C ASP A 27 13.59 -14.82 -19.80
N ILE A 28 13.88 -14.37 -18.57
CA ILE A 28 12.84 -13.90 -17.65
C ILE A 28 12.58 -12.43 -17.93
N ARG A 29 11.46 -12.15 -18.59
CA ARG A 29 10.89 -10.79 -18.53
C ARG A 29 10.45 -10.56 -17.09
N PRO A 30 11.07 -9.62 -16.35
CA PRO A 30 10.58 -9.27 -15.03
C PRO A 30 9.13 -8.84 -15.18
N ALA A 31 8.26 -9.32 -14.28
CA ALA A 31 6.90 -8.81 -14.22
C ALA A 31 6.97 -7.28 -14.15
N PRO A 32 6.19 -6.55 -14.97
CA PRO A 32 6.21 -5.09 -14.95
C PRO A 32 6.04 -4.63 -13.51
N ILE A 33 7.05 -3.91 -13.02
CA ILE A 33 7.02 -3.36 -11.67
C ILE A 33 5.83 -2.41 -11.66
N GLN A 34 4.78 -2.79 -10.93
CA GLN A 34 3.64 -1.93 -10.70
C GLN A 34 4.19 -0.60 -10.15
N PRO A 35 4.03 0.52 -10.88
CA PRO A 35 4.57 1.79 -10.44
C PRO A 35 4.02 2.07 -9.03
N GLY A 36 4.93 2.34 -8.09
CA GLY A 36 4.54 2.65 -6.72
C GLY A 36 3.58 3.85 -6.71
N LYS A 37 2.65 3.88 -5.75
CA LYS A 37 1.65 4.95 -5.62
C LYS A 37 2.33 6.31 -5.70
N VAL A 38 1.89 7.21 -6.56
CA VAL A 38 2.44 8.56 -6.62
C VAL A 38 1.89 9.36 -5.45
N ARG A 39 2.74 10.16 -4.80
CA ARG A 39 2.31 11.11 -3.79
C ARG A 39 2.82 12.50 -4.14
N VAL A 40 1.93 13.47 -3.94
CA VAL A 40 2.20 14.90 -3.95
C VAL A 40 2.04 15.32 -2.48
N ILE A 41 3.13 15.70 -1.82
CA ILE A 41 3.12 15.97 -0.36
C ILE A 41 3.66 17.35 -0.04
N THR A 42 4.74 17.77 -0.69
CA THR A 42 5.37 19.05 -0.37
C THR A 42 4.63 20.21 -1.02
N GLU A 43 4.69 21.40 -0.42
CA GLU A 43 4.05 22.61 -0.97
C GLU A 43 4.50 22.90 -2.41
N ASP A 44 5.79 22.72 -2.72
CA ASP A 44 6.32 22.89 -4.08
C ASP A 44 5.74 21.87 -5.08
N GLU A 45 5.49 20.64 -4.63
CA GLU A 45 4.88 19.61 -5.48
C GLU A 45 3.41 19.94 -5.71
N LEU A 46 2.72 20.45 -4.69
CA LEU A 46 1.34 20.88 -4.79
C LEU A 46 1.19 22.07 -5.74
N LYS A 47 2.07 23.07 -5.62
CA LYS A 47 2.08 24.22 -6.51
C LYS A 47 2.28 23.80 -7.97
N ARG A 48 3.26 22.92 -8.22
CA ARG A 48 3.49 22.38 -9.57
C ARG A 48 2.31 21.56 -10.09
N PHE A 49 1.62 20.84 -9.21
CA PHE A 49 0.39 20.12 -9.58
C PHE A 49 -0.70 21.09 -10.05
N ILE A 50 -0.97 22.15 -9.28
CA ILE A 50 -1.97 23.18 -9.61
C ILE A 50 -1.65 23.81 -10.98
N GLU A 51 -0.40 24.25 -11.20
CA GLU A 51 0.03 24.85 -12.47
C GLU A 51 -0.23 23.94 -13.68
N ILE A 52 0.01 22.63 -13.55
CA ILE A 52 -0.23 21.67 -14.63
C ILE A 52 -1.73 21.46 -14.86
N VAL A 53 -2.54 21.41 -13.79
CA VAL A 53 -4.00 21.26 -13.88
C VAL A 53 -4.62 22.50 -14.53
N GLU A 54 -4.25 23.71 -14.11
CA GLU A 54 -4.74 24.95 -14.69
C GLU A 54 -4.44 25.04 -16.19
N LEU A 55 -3.20 24.71 -16.59
CA LEU A 55 -2.82 24.67 -18.01
C LEU A 55 -3.62 23.62 -18.78
N GLY A 56 -3.87 22.45 -18.20
CA GLY A 56 -4.61 21.38 -18.84
C GLY A 56 -6.11 21.64 -18.92
N ALA A 57 -6.70 22.32 -17.93
CA ALA A 57 -8.13 22.63 -17.87
C ALA A 57 -8.57 23.52 -19.03
N THR A 58 -7.69 24.39 -19.53
CA THR A 58 -7.96 25.22 -20.73
C THR A 58 -8.26 24.43 -22.00
N ARG A 59 -7.89 23.14 -22.03
CA ARG A 59 -8.08 22.25 -23.19
C ARG A 59 -9.35 21.41 -23.10
N ILE A 60 -10.10 21.50 -22.00
CA ILE A 60 -11.33 20.73 -21.81
C ILE A 60 -12.49 21.52 -22.45
N PRO A 61 -13.22 20.92 -23.40
CA PRO A 61 -14.33 21.60 -24.07
C PRO A 61 -15.51 21.81 -23.11
N LEU A 62 -16.16 22.97 -23.22
CA LEU A 62 -17.33 23.35 -22.43
C LEU A 62 -18.58 23.26 -23.32
N VAL A 63 -19.00 22.05 -23.68
CA VAL A 63 -20.11 21.82 -24.63
C VAL A 63 -21.24 21.01 -23.99
N ASP A 64 -22.48 21.35 -24.34
CA ASP A 64 -23.70 20.65 -23.93
C ASP A 64 -23.68 19.21 -24.43
N SER A 65 -23.55 18.26 -23.49
CA SER A 65 -23.04 16.92 -23.80
C SER A 65 -24.14 15.88 -24.05
N ILE A 66 -23.97 15.10 -25.12
CA ILE A 66 -24.63 13.80 -25.33
C ILE A 66 -24.06 12.81 -24.30
N PRO A 67 -24.80 11.76 -23.86
CA PRO A 67 -24.30 10.81 -22.84
C PRO A 67 -22.91 10.21 -23.13
N ALA A 68 -22.57 9.95 -24.40
CA ALA A 68 -21.25 9.43 -24.78
C ALA A 68 -20.11 10.44 -24.59
N GLU A 69 -20.40 11.74 -24.70
CA GLU A 69 -19.43 12.82 -24.53
C GLU A 69 -19.13 13.05 -23.04
N LEU A 70 -20.06 12.72 -22.14
CA LEU A 70 -19.84 12.79 -20.69
C LEU A 70 -18.77 11.82 -20.20
N ASP A 71 -18.76 10.58 -20.71
CA ASP A 71 -17.77 9.58 -20.34
C ASP A 71 -16.37 9.95 -20.86
N GLU A 72 -16.30 10.57 -22.04
CA GLU A 72 -15.05 11.09 -22.60
C GLU A 72 -14.54 12.28 -21.79
N LEU A 73 -15.42 13.22 -21.40
CA LEU A 73 -15.08 14.32 -20.50
C LEU A 73 -14.59 13.82 -19.14
N ALA A 74 -15.27 12.84 -18.53
CA ALA A 74 -14.82 12.24 -17.28
C ALA A 74 -13.43 11.60 -17.43
N SER A 75 -13.21 10.88 -18.54
CA SER A 75 -11.93 10.24 -18.84
C SER A 75 -10.81 11.28 -19.04
N THR A 76 -11.07 12.38 -19.74
CA THR A 76 -10.08 13.45 -19.94
C THR A 76 -9.73 14.14 -18.61
N LEU A 77 -10.71 14.40 -17.74
CA LEU A 77 -10.47 14.95 -16.39
C LEU A 77 -9.60 14.02 -15.54
N VAL A 78 -9.95 12.73 -15.48
CA VAL A 78 -9.17 11.74 -14.72
C VAL A 78 -7.75 11.63 -15.27
N ASN A 79 -7.58 11.62 -16.59
CA ASN A 79 -6.27 11.56 -17.24
C ASN A 79 -5.43 12.81 -16.96
N LEU A 80 -6.04 13.99 -16.97
CA LEU A 80 -5.37 15.25 -16.62
C LEU A 80 -4.86 15.21 -15.18
N LEU A 81 -5.75 14.95 -14.22
CA LEU A 81 -5.40 14.92 -12.78
C LEU A 81 -4.33 13.86 -12.50
N THR A 82 -4.47 12.67 -13.07
CA THR A 82 -3.50 11.59 -12.90
C THR A 82 -2.13 11.94 -13.50
N SER A 83 -2.11 12.59 -14.67
CA SER A 83 -0.87 13.00 -15.35
C SER A 83 -0.19 14.15 -14.61
N ALA A 84 -0.96 15.12 -14.14
CA ALA A 84 -0.48 16.21 -13.30
C ALA A 84 0.14 15.67 -12.00
N ALA A 85 -0.55 14.76 -11.31
CA ALA A 85 -0.04 14.13 -10.10
C ALA A 85 1.26 13.35 -10.35
N LYS A 86 1.36 12.63 -11.47
CA LYS A 86 2.58 11.92 -11.89
C LYS A 86 3.74 12.86 -12.22
N ALA A 87 3.47 14.00 -12.84
CA ALA A 87 4.49 14.96 -13.25
C ALA A 87 5.00 15.82 -12.08
N ALA A 88 4.12 16.13 -11.13
CA ALA A 88 4.45 16.92 -9.96
C ALA A 88 4.99 16.08 -8.80
N GLY A 89 4.40 14.90 -8.57
CA GLY A 89 4.67 14.05 -7.42
C GLY A 89 5.82 13.05 -7.61
N ARG A 90 6.07 12.26 -6.55
CA ARG A 90 7.10 11.22 -6.54
C ARG A 90 6.49 9.83 -6.38
N PRO A 91 7.01 8.81 -7.08
CA PRO A 91 6.57 7.44 -6.86
C PRO A 91 7.01 6.99 -5.46
N THR A 92 6.07 6.46 -4.68
CA THR A 92 6.39 5.83 -3.40
C THR A 92 7.16 4.54 -3.67
N ARG A 93 8.47 4.61 -3.46
CA ARG A 93 9.28 3.40 -3.40
C ARG A 93 8.99 2.75 -2.04
N LYS A 94 8.54 1.49 -2.04
CA LYS A 94 8.68 0.63 -0.86
C LYS A 94 10.17 0.34 -0.69
N GLY A 95 10.94 1.35 -0.28
CA GLY A 95 12.33 1.16 0.08
C GLY A 95 12.40 0.21 1.27
N ALA A 96 13.37 -0.70 1.25
CA ALA A 96 13.72 -1.46 2.44
C ALA A 96 14.05 -0.44 3.54
N ARG A 97 13.17 -0.32 4.54
CA ARG A 97 13.45 0.55 5.68
C ARG A 97 14.68 -0.03 6.37
N THR A 98 15.79 0.70 6.33
CA THR A 98 16.98 0.35 7.09
C THR A 98 16.58 0.20 8.55
N ALA A 99 16.96 -0.91 9.18
CA ALA A 99 16.55 -1.17 10.53
C ALA A 99 17.00 0.00 11.44
N PRO A 100 16.14 0.55 12.31
CA PRO A 100 16.43 1.79 13.02
C PRO A 100 17.56 1.66 14.05
N TRP A 101 17.91 0.43 14.42
CA TRP A 101 19.07 0.10 15.27
C TRP A 101 20.38 -0.05 14.48
N TRP A 102 20.37 0.10 13.15
CA TRP A 102 21.56 -0.05 12.31
C TRP A 102 22.43 1.22 12.37
N THR A 103 23.57 1.13 13.05
CA THR A 103 24.51 2.24 13.24
C THR A 103 25.68 2.18 12.26
N LYS A 104 26.46 3.27 12.16
CA LYS A 104 27.75 3.27 11.43
C LYS A 104 28.71 2.18 11.93
N GLU A 105 28.72 1.91 13.23
CA GLU A 105 29.49 0.80 13.81
C GLU A 105 29.02 -0.57 13.30
N CYS A 106 27.70 -0.78 13.16
CA CYS A 106 27.16 -2.00 12.57
C CYS A 106 27.60 -2.16 11.12
N ALA A 107 27.57 -1.06 10.34
CA ALA A 107 28.02 -1.06 8.95
C ALA A 107 29.52 -1.37 8.85
N GLY A 108 30.35 -0.76 9.71
CA GLY A 108 31.78 -1.04 9.79
C GLY A 108 32.08 -2.50 10.15
N ALA A 109 31.44 -3.03 11.20
CA ALA A 109 31.61 -4.42 11.60
C ALA A 109 31.13 -5.41 10.52
N ALA A 110 30.05 -5.08 9.79
CA ALA A 110 29.58 -5.86 8.65
C ALA A 110 30.60 -5.85 7.51
N ALA A 111 31.21 -4.69 7.21
CA ALA A 111 32.24 -4.56 6.18
C ALA A 111 33.49 -5.36 6.54
N SER A 112 33.96 -5.29 7.79
CA SER A 112 35.10 -6.08 8.28
C SER A 112 34.82 -7.58 8.19
N PHE A 113 33.63 -8.02 8.62
CA PHE A 113 33.22 -9.42 8.49
C PHE A 113 33.19 -9.89 7.03
N ARG A 114 32.63 -9.08 6.12
CA ARG A 114 32.60 -9.37 4.68
C ARG A 114 34.00 -9.45 4.08
N ALA A 115 34.91 -8.56 4.48
CA ALA A 115 36.30 -8.56 4.00
C ALA A 115 37.02 -9.86 4.39
N ILE A 116 36.90 -10.30 5.66
CA ILE A 116 37.50 -11.54 6.13
C ILE A 116 36.87 -12.76 5.45
N ARG A 117 35.54 -12.76 5.28
CA ARG A 117 34.85 -13.85 4.57
C ARG A 117 35.30 -13.99 3.10
N ARG A 118 35.53 -12.88 2.39
CA ARG A 118 36.02 -12.91 0.99
C ARG A 118 37.39 -13.59 0.84
N LEU A 119 38.23 -13.57 1.87
CA LEU A 119 39.52 -14.28 1.87
C LEU A 119 39.36 -15.81 1.96
N TYR A 120 38.19 -16.30 2.42
CA TYR A 120 37.93 -17.72 2.65
C TYR A 120 36.57 -18.11 2.04
N PRO A 121 36.52 -18.42 0.72
CA PRO A 121 35.27 -18.66 -0.03
C PRO A 121 34.37 -19.76 0.56
N LEU A 122 34.96 -20.74 1.25
CA LEU A 122 34.22 -21.84 1.88
C LEU A 122 33.67 -21.48 3.28
N GLY A 123 34.07 -20.36 3.88
CA GLY A 123 33.46 -19.83 5.12
C GLY A 123 33.75 -20.59 6.43
N PHE A 124 34.47 -21.71 6.39
CA PHE A 124 34.75 -22.57 7.55
C PHE A 124 36.06 -22.26 8.31
N ASN A 125 36.67 -21.09 8.10
CA ASN A 125 37.90 -20.70 8.79
C ASN A 125 37.61 -20.12 10.19
N GLN A 126 38.50 -20.38 11.16
CA GLN A 126 38.47 -19.80 12.51
C GLN A 126 38.37 -18.26 12.50
N ASP A 127 39.08 -17.58 11.60
CA ASP A 127 39.05 -16.12 11.47
C ASP A 127 37.67 -15.61 11.03
N VAL A 128 37.00 -16.35 10.14
CA VAL A 128 35.62 -16.04 9.72
C VAL A 128 34.66 -16.21 10.91
N GLN A 129 34.86 -17.23 11.75
CA GLN A 129 34.04 -17.44 12.94
C GLN A 129 34.26 -16.35 14.01
N ILE A 130 35.50 -15.91 14.21
CA ILE A 130 35.84 -14.80 15.11
C ILE A 130 35.18 -13.52 14.59
N ALA A 131 35.37 -13.18 13.30
CA ALA A 131 34.78 -12.01 12.68
C ALA A 131 33.24 -12.02 12.75
N LYS A 132 32.61 -13.20 12.53
CA LYS A 132 31.17 -13.40 12.67
C LYS A 132 30.70 -13.12 14.10
N ARG A 133 31.43 -13.64 15.11
CA ARG A 133 31.12 -13.45 16.53
C ARG A 133 31.17 -11.98 16.92
N ASP A 134 32.19 -11.26 16.45
CA ASP A 134 32.37 -9.84 16.77
C ASP A 134 31.35 -8.96 16.04
N PHE A 135 31.04 -9.26 14.78
CA PHE A 135 29.92 -8.65 14.09
C PHE A 135 28.59 -8.84 14.84
N HIS A 136 28.29 -10.07 15.27
CA HIS A 136 27.09 -10.36 16.06
C HIS A 136 27.11 -9.66 17.44
N ARG A 137 28.28 -9.45 18.03
CA ARG A 137 28.42 -8.70 19.30
C ARG A 137 28.02 -7.23 19.11
N VAL A 138 28.50 -6.60 18.03
CA VAL A 138 28.16 -5.21 17.67
C VAL A 138 26.66 -5.09 17.40
N ILE A 139 26.07 -5.99 16.60
CA ILE A 139 24.61 -5.98 16.35
C ILE A 139 23.82 -6.12 17.65
N ARG A 140 24.17 -7.08 18.51
CA ARG A 140 23.47 -7.29 19.79
C ARG A 140 23.59 -6.07 20.70
N ARG A 141 24.73 -5.38 20.70
CA ARG A 141 24.92 -4.13 21.45
C ARG A 141 24.02 -3.02 20.88
N ALA A 142 24.06 -2.80 19.56
CA ALA A 142 23.28 -1.76 18.90
C ALA A 142 21.77 -1.95 19.07
N LYS A 143 21.26 -3.18 18.87
CA LYS A 143 19.85 -3.53 19.15
C LYS A 143 19.47 -3.22 20.59
N ARG A 144 20.27 -3.69 21.57
CA ARG A 144 19.98 -3.46 23.00
C ARG A 144 19.97 -1.98 23.35
N LEU A 145 20.91 -1.21 22.84
CA LEU A 145 20.98 0.23 23.09
C LEU A 145 19.79 0.97 22.48
N TYR A 146 19.46 0.67 21.22
CA TYR A 146 18.30 1.24 20.54
C TYR A 146 17.01 1.00 21.31
N TRP A 147 16.72 -0.26 21.66
CA TRP A 147 15.49 -0.60 22.40
C TRP A 147 15.44 0.04 23.78
N ARG A 148 16.58 0.09 24.50
CA ARG A 148 16.65 0.75 25.81
C ARG A 148 16.37 2.26 25.69
N ASN A 149 16.99 2.93 24.72
CA ASN A 149 16.79 4.36 24.52
C ASN A 149 15.35 4.67 24.07
N LEU A 150 14.77 3.82 23.22
CA LEU A 150 13.39 3.96 22.78
C LEU A 150 12.41 3.85 23.96
N ILE A 151 12.60 2.85 24.84
CA ILE A 151 11.79 2.70 26.06
C ILE A 151 11.95 3.92 26.97
N ASN A 152 13.20 4.39 27.18
CA ASN A 152 13.46 5.56 28.01
C ASN A 152 12.89 6.86 27.41
N SER A 153 12.62 6.91 26.10
CA SER A 153 12.04 8.08 25.44
C SER A 153 10.52 8.19 25.61
N PHE A 154 9.86 7.18 26.17
CA PHE A 154 8.41 7.21 26.38
C PHE A 154 8.06 8.12 27.55
N THR A 155 7.47 9.27 27.23
CA THR A 155 6.96 10.25 28.20
C THR A 155 5.43 10.22 28.32
N ASP A 156 4.74 9.70 27.30
CA ASP A 156 3.28 9.71 27.21
C ASP A 156 2.69 8.29 27.07
N SER A 157 1.48 8.14 27.59
CA SER A 157 0.61 6.97 27.46
C SER A 157 0.44 6.53 25.99
N SER A 158 0.34 7.46 25.04
CA SER A 158 0.24 7.14 23.61
C SER A 158 1.48 6.42 23.06
N ALA A 159 2.67 6.74 23.56
CA ALA A 159 3.92 6.10 23.19
C ALA A 159 3.99 4.66 23.71
N ILE A 160 3.43 4.41 24.89
CA ILE A 160 3.30 3.07 25.47
C ILE A 160 2.37 2.21 24.59
N PHE A 161 1.23 2.75 24.12
CA PHE A 161 0.34 2.01 23.22
C PHE A 161 1.02 1.65 21.88
N LYS A 162 1.85 2.55 21.33
CA LYS A 162 2.67 2.24 20.14
C LYS A 162 3.66 1.10 20.41
N ALA A 163 4.25 1.06 21.59
CA ALA A 163 5.16 -0.02 21.98
C ALA A 163 4.46 -1.36 22.18
N VAL A 164 3.27 -1.36 22.81
CA VAL A 164 2.44 -2.57 22.96
C VAL A 164 2.06 -3.15 21.61
N ARG A 165 1.83 -2.31 20.60
CA ARG A 165 1.58 -2.75 19.22
C ARG A 165 2.76 -3.50 18.60
N TRP A 166 4.00 -3.23 19.02
CA TRP A 166 5.18 -3.99 18.56
C TRP A 166 5.37 -5.29 19.32
N LEU A 167 4.95 -5.34 20.59
CA LEU A 167 5.03 -6.55 21.43
C LEU A 167 3.95 -7.57 21.06
N LYS A 168 2.77 -7.09 20.66
CA LYS A 168 1.76 -7.94 20.01
C LYS A 168 2.34 -8.37 18.66
N SER A 169 2.82 -9.61 18.59
CA SER A 169 2.94 -10.28 17.31
C SER A 169 1.60 -10.09 16.59
N PRO A 170 1.58 -9.65 15.32
CA PRO A 170 0.38 -9.79 14.52
C PRO A 170 0.20 -11.29 14.34
N GLY A 171 -0.43 -11.93 15.32
CA GLY A 171 -0.97 -13.27 15.15
C GLY A 171 -1.88 -13.26 13.93
N PRO A 172 -2.12 -14.41 13.29
CA PRO A 172 -3.13 -14.50 12.25
C PRO A 172 -4.40 -13.87 12.81
N PHE A 173 -4.89 -12.82 12.16
CA PHE A 173 -6.13 -12.16 12.56
C PHE A 173 -7.20 -13.25 12.62
N GLN A 174 -7.62 -13.60 13.82
CA GLN A 174 -8.76 -14.47 14.00
C GLN A 174 -9.99 -13.56 14.04
N PRO A 175 -10.85 -13.60 13.00
CA PRO A 175 -12.09 -12.85 13.07
C PRO A 175 -12.85 -13.31 14.31
N PRO A 176 -13.52 -12.39 15.04
CA PRO A 176 -14.32 -12.76 16.20
C PRO A 176 -15.34 -13.85 15.83
N PRO A 177 -15.77 -14.68 16.78
CA PRO A 177 -16.84 -15.65 16.54
C PRO A 177 -18.09 -14.93 16.00
N LEU A 178 -18.75 -15.54 15.03
CA LEU A 178 -19.94 -14.97 14.41
C LEU A 178 -21.17 -15.62 15.04
N GLN A 179 -22.04 -14.82 15.62
CA GLN A 179 -23.33 -15.29 16.11
C GLN A 179 -24.42 -14.96 15.10
N VAL A 180 -25.17 -15.97 14.67
CA VAL A 180 -26.38 -15.80 13.85
C VAL A 180 -27.52 -16.50 14.57
N GLY A 181 -28.45 -15.72 15.13
CA GLY A 181 -29.46 -16.23 16.07
C GLY A 181 -28.80 -16.79 17.34
N ASP A 182 -29.10 -18.04 17.68
CA ASP A 182 -28.57 -18.73 18.87
C ASP A 182 -27.32 -19.59 18.59
N VAL A 183 -26.83 -19.62 17.34
CA VAL A 183 -25.67 -20.44 16.94
C VAL A 183 -24.42 -19.58 16.78
N VAL A 184 -23.32 -20.03 17.37
CA VAL A 184 -22.00 -19.38 17.31
C VAL A 184 -21.08 -20.16 16.38
N TYR A 185 -20.55 -19.48 15.37
CA TYR A 185 -19.62 -20.03 14.37
C TYR A 185 -18.20 -19.53 14.61
N GLU A 186 -17.26 -20.45 14.78
CA GLU A 186 -15.86 -20.13 15.10
C GLU A 186 -14.93 -20.25 13.88
N THR A 187 -15.14 -21.25 13.02
CA THR A 187 -14.29 -21.48 11.85
C THR A 187 -14.58 -20.49 10.71
N GLN A 188 -13.57 -20.19 9.89
CA GLN A 188 -13.74 -19.27 8.76
C GLN A 188 -14.73 -19.80 7.71
N LEU A 189 -14.74 -21.11 7.47
CA LEU A 189 -15.65 -21.74 6.52
C LEU A 189 -17.10 -21.67 7.01
N ASP A 190 -17.34 -21.95 8.30
CA ASP A 190 -18.69 -21.90 8.86
C ASP A 190 -19.21 -20.47 8.91
N LYS A 191 -18.35 -19.49 9.25
CA LYS A 191 -18.69 -18.07 9.17
C LYS A 191 -19.09 -17.66 7.75
N ALA A 192 -18.32 -18.10 6.74
CA ALA A 192 -18.63 -17.80 5.34
C ALA A 192 -19.97 -18.40 4.91
N ASN A 193 -20.23 -19.66 5.29
CA ASN A 193 -21.51 -20.33 4.99
C ASN A 193 -22.69 -19.68 5.73
N ALA A 194 -22.51 -19.30 7.00
CA ALA A 194 -23.53 -18.64 7.79
C ALA A 194 -23.89 -17.26 7.19
N LEU A 195 -22.90 -16.48 6.78
CA LEU A 195 -23.11 -15.20 6.09
C LEU A 195 -23.75 -15.39 4.72
N ARG A 196 -23.33 -16.39 3.95
CA ARG A 196 -23.93 -16.74 2.65
C ARG A 196 -25.43 -17.00 2.81
N ARG A 197 -25.81 -17.84 3.78
CA ARG A 197 -27.21 -18.15 4.07
C ARG A 197 -27.99 -16.92 4.55
N ALA A 198 -27.43 -16.18 5.50
CA ALA A 198 -28.12 -15.04 6.10
C ALA A 198 -28.28 -13.83 5.17
N ILE A 199 -27.34 -13.61 4.25
CA ILE A 199 -27.29 -12.40 3.41
C ILE A 199 -27.67 -12.71 1.96
N LEU A 200 -27.10 -13.76 1.35
CA LEU A 200 -27.28 -14.04 -0.07
C LEU A 200 -28.52 -14.92 -0.32
N GLU A 201 -28.76 -15.91 0.53
CA GLU A 201 -29.92 -16.82 0.42
C GLU A 201 -31.17 -16.25 1.13
N ARG A 202 -31.12 -15.00 1.59
CA ARG A 202 -32.28 -14.32 2.20
C ARG A 202 -33.44 -14.14 1.22
N ARG A 203 -33.12 -13.96 -0.07
CA ARG A 203 -34.12 -13.73 -1.12
C ARG A 203 -34.33 -15.00 -1.92
N THR A 204 -35.58 -15.36 -2.07
CA THR A 204 -36.06 -16.46 -2.91
C THR A 204 -36.65 -15.91 -4.20
N ALA A 205 -36.89 -16.77 -5.19
CA ALA A 205 -37.60 -16.35 -6.42
C ALA A 205 -39.01 -15.80 -6.14
N ASP A 206 -39.58 -16.10 -4.97
CA ASP A 206 -40.85 -15.54 -4.50
C ASP A 206 -40.72 -14.07 -4.05
N ASP A 207 -39.50 -13.60 -3.74
CA ASP A 207 -39.21 -12.19 -3.44
C ASP A 207 -38.91 -11.38 -4.71
N ASP A 208 -38.83 -12.04 -5.87
CA ASP A 208 -38.62 -11.36 -7.15
C ASP A 208 -39.90 -10.67 -7.62
N ILE A 209 -39.73 -9.59 -8.38
CA ILE A 209 -40.85 -8.88 -9.00
C ILE A 209 -41.42 -9.78 -10.11
N GLU A 210 -42.70 -10.17 -10.01
CA GLU A 210 -43.38 -11.10 -10.95
C GLU A 210 -43.13 -10.76 -12.42
N ASN A 211 -43.05 -9.46 -12.76
CA ASN A 211 -42.59 -9.02 -14.06
C ASN A 211 -41.79 -7.70 -13.93
N PRO A 212 -40.46 -7.73 -14.11
CA PRO A 212 -39.60 -6.56 -13.97
C PRO A 212 -39.84 -5.49 -15.04
N TRP A 213 -40.62 -5.81 -16.09
CA TRP A 213 -40.98 -4.90 -17.18
C TRP A 213 -42.39 -4.32 -17.06
N ILE A 214 -43.08 -4.53 -15.92
CA ILE A 214 -44.37 -3.86 -15.68
C ILE A 214 -44.15 -2.35 -15.73
N PRO A 215 -44.86 -1.60 -16.60
CA PRO A 215 -44.79 -0.16 -16.60
C PRO A 215 -45.29 0.37 -15.25
N VAL A 216 -44.38 0.84 -14.41
CA VAL A 216 -44.72 1.44 -13.13
C VAL A 216 -45.13 2.89 -13.42
N SER A 217 -46.42 3.19 -13.33
CA SER A 217 -46.91 4.56 -13.38
C SER A 217 -46.60 5.24 -12.06
N PHE A 218 -45.49 5.98 -12.02
CA PHE A 218 -45.12 6.78 -10.86
C PHE A 218 -46.10 7.96 -10.74
N PRO A 219 -46.93 8.06 -9.68
CA PRO A 219 -47.86 9.17 -9.51
C PRO A 219 -47.16 10.50 -9.18
N ARG A 220 -45.85 10.45 -8.91
CA ARG A 220 -45.02 11.61 -8.58
C ARG A 220 -43.81 11.63 -9.51
N SER A 221 -43.69 12.71 -10.28
CA SER A 221 -42.43 13.08 -10.89
C SER A 221 -41.51 13.57 -9.79
N ILE A 222 -40.31 12.97 -9.68
CA ILE A 222 -39.24 13.56 -8.86
C ILE A 222 -38.65 14.67 -9.71
N PRO A 223 -38.76 15.95 -9.31
CA PRO A 223 -38.14 17.03 -10.05
C PRO A 223 -36.63 16.90 -9.87
N PHE A 224 -35.96 16.38 -10.88
CA PHE A 224 -34.51 16.54 -10.99
C PHE A 224 -34.26 17.98 -11.39
N LEU A 225 -33.48 18.69 -10.58
CA LEU A 225 -32.95 19.98 -10.99
C LEU A 225 -32.04 19.73 -12.19
N LEU A 226 -32.34 20.40 -13.30
CA LEU A 226 -31.54 20.33 -14.53
C LEU A 226 -30.27 21.18 -14.42
N GLU A 227 -30.16 21.98 -13.37
CA GLU A 227 -29.03 22.87 -13.09
C GLU A 227 -28.40 22.44 -11.77
N ILE A 228 -27.10 22.17 -11.80
CA ILE A 228 -26.30 21.86 -10.62
C ILE A 228 -25.55 23.14 -10.25
N SER A 229 -25.72 23.61 -9.01
CA SER A 229 -24.97 24.77 -8.54
C SER A 229 -23.49 24.44 -8.33
N LEU A 230 -22.62 25.45 -8.47
CA LEU A 230 -21.20 25.27 -8.19
C LEU A 230 -20.95 24.82 -6.74
N GLU A 231 -21.72 25.34 -5.79
CA GLU A 231 -21.66 24.94 -4.38
C GLU A 231 -21.99 23.46 -4.19
N GLU A 232 -23.04 22.96 -4.87
CA GLU A 232 -23.43 21.56 -4.83
C GLU A 232 -22.38 20.64 -5.46
N ALA A 233 -21.81 21.05 -6.61
CA ALA A 233 -20.73 20.32 -7.26
C ALA A 233 -19.46 20.26 -6.38
N GLN A 234 -19.10 21.39 -5.74
CA GLN A 234 -18.00 21.44 -4.77
C GLN A 234 -18.28 20.58 -3.55
N TYR A 235 -19.50 20.63 -3.02
CA TYR A 235 -19.89 19.83 -1.86
C TYR A 235 -19.77 18.34 -2.16
N ALA A 236 -20.33 17.89 -3.28
CA ALA A 236 -20.32 16.50 -3.72
C ALA A 236 -18.90 15.96 -3.98
N THR A 237 -17.97 16.81 -4.42
CA THR A 237 -16.59 16.40 -4.74
C THR A 237 -15.64 16.46 -3.54
N LEU A 238 -15.80 17.46 -2.65
CA LEU A 238 -14.82 17.75 -1.59
C LEU A 238 -15.23 17.25 -0.19
N TYR A 239 -16.52 16.97 0.03
CA TYR A 239 -17.07 16.58 1.34
C TYR A 239 -17.56 15.12 1.36
N THR A 240 -16.90 14.26 0.59
CA THR A 240 -17.20 12.83 0.60
C THR A 240 -16.83 12.21 1.96
N GLY A 241 -17.71 11.34 2.48
CA GLY A 241 -17.46 10.66 3.76
C GLY A 241 -16.28 9.67 3.73
N ASN A 242 -15.82 9.29 2.53
CA ASN A 242 -14.66 8.43 2.33
C ASN A 242 -13.49 9.21 1.76
N THR A 243 -12.46 9.43 2.57
CA THR A 243 -11.25 10.16 2.20
C THR A 243 -10.15 9.25 1.63
N SER A 244 -10.40 7.94 1.52
CA SER A 244 -9.45 7.01 0.91
C SER A 244 -9.43 7.23 -0.61
N PRO A 245 -8.26 7.46 -1.22
CA PRO A 245 -8.19 7.71 -2.65
C PRO A 245 -8.51 6.44 -3.46
N GLY A 246 -9.04 6.65 -4.66
CA GLY A 246 -9.38 5.59 -5.61
C GLY A 246 -8.16 4.95 -6.28
N SER A 247 -8.41 4.21 -7.37
CA SER A 247 -7.35 3.58 -8.17
C SER A 247 -6.40 4.59 -8.83
N ASP A 248 -6.90 5.78 -9.11
CA ASP A 248 -6.16 6.94 -9.62
C ASP A 248 -5.20 7.55 -8.59
N ASN A 249 -5.36 7.22 -7.31
CA ASN A 249 -4.64 7.79 -6.16
C ASN A 249 -4.81 9.32 -6.00
N ILE A 250 -5.85 9.93 -6.59
CA ILE A 250 -6.18 11.34 -6.38
C ILE A 250 -6.91 11.47 -5.03
N THR A 251 -6.40 12.33 -4.15
CA THR A 251 -6.98 12.55 -2.82
C THR A 251 -7.88 13.78 -2.83
N VAL A 252 -8.83 13.85 -1.90
CA VAL A 252 -9.66 15.04 -1.66
C VAL A 252 -8.79 16.27 -1.40
N ASP A 253 -7.66 16.11 -0.70
CA ASP A 253 -6.72 17.21 -0.44
C ASP A 253 -6.11 17.79 -1.73
N LEU A 254 -5.91 16.96 -2.77
CA LEU A 254 -5.45 17.43 -4.08
C LEU A 254 -6.54 18.14 -4.86
N LEU A 255 -7.81 17.76 -4.67
CA LEU A 255 -8.95 18.43 -5.29
C LEU A 255 -9.27 19.79 -4.64
N LYS A 256 -8.85 19.99 -3.37
CA LYS A 256 -9.02 21.25 -2.64
C LYS A 256 -7.95 22.31 -2.94
N ALA A 257 -6.82 21.87 -3.49
CA ALA A 257 -5.65 22.70 -3.73
C ALA A 257 -5.83 23.57 -4.97
#